data_AF-A0AAD5Z4T7-F1
#
_entry.id   AF-A0AAD5Z4T7-F1
#
_cell.length_a   1.000
_cell.length_b   1.000
_cell.length_c   1.000
_cell.angle_alpha   90.00
_cell.angle_beta   90.00
_cell.angle_gamma   90.00
#
_symmetry.space_group_name_H-M   'P 1'
#
loop_
_entity.id
_entity.type
_entity.pdbx_description
1 polymer ?
#
loop_
_entity_poly.entity_id
_entity_poly.type
_entity_poly.pdbx_seq_one_letter_code
_entity_poly.pdbx_strand_id
1 'polypeptide(L)'
;MPFLHYKLIILFSVLLIQTKQLNSCSETDLQSLLDFKRGLTDPRHRLSSWTGDDCCSWQGITCNESMPARVVKIDLRNTAGYDNEDDDSWALGGDISPSLLHVNYLSHLDLSFNDFWGLPIPTFFGSFPRLRYLNLSAADFGGTTPSHLGNLSSLYCLDLSYNGDLRIDDSRWIENLKSLEYIDLTYLTFSEKFGKLLESLRMLPSLTELHMSRCTFLDNTFPTFLPHTNFSSLSTLDLSYSNFTSSLPMWIFNITTLEILNLRGSTFQIIIPHVINNTNSLKYLSSNIYVEGGGFPQNLQGLCKLQSLYLSWMNLTGQLSTFQGILKGCSKVTIQNLDLRGNSLTGTIPNSFGNLYSLTYLDISSNSLEGTVTELNFANLKNMKYLDISLNKLSLEISHDWLPPFQLETIGLGSCKLGPKFLQWLQNQFNYFWFDMSYSEIADCIPPWFWDLSENFVNLDLSHNQISTRTMLC
;
A
#
# COMPACT_ATOMS: atom_id res chain seq x y z
N MET A 1 45.20 12.66 -65.06
CA MET A 1 44.69 13.09 -63.74
C MET A 1 43.82 12.00 -63.08
N PRO A 2 44.33 10.80 -62.71
CA PRO A 2 43.51 9.80 -61.99
C PRO A 2 43.72 9.81 -60.46
N PHE A 3 44.67 10.60 -59.95
CA PHE A 3 45.02 10.61 -58.52
C PHE A 3 44.10 11.47 -57.63
N LEU A 4 43.23 12.33 -58.20
CA LEU A 4 42.30 13.14 -57.40
C LEU A 4 40.98 12.41 -57.06
N HIS A 5 40.56 11.44 -57.87
CA HIS A 5 39.29 10.74 -57.64
C HIS A 5 39.38 9.72 -56.49
N TYR A 6 40.53 9.05 -56.32
CA TYR A 6 40.75 8.13 -55.19
C TYR A 6 40.86 8.85 -53.84
N LYS A 7 41.42 10.07 -53.79
CA LYS A 7 41.46 10.86 -52.55
C LYS A 7 40.08 11.36 -52.13
N LEU A 8 39.21 11.73 -53.07
CA LEU A 8 37.84 12.16 -52.73
C LEU A 8 36.96 11.01 -52.25
N ILE A 9 37.11 9.80 -52.82
CA ILE A 9 36.35 8.61 -52.38
C ILE A 9 36.81 8.17 -50.98
N ILE A 10 38.11 8.23 -50.68
CA ILE A 10 38.62 7.93 -49.34
C ILE A 10 38.17 8.98 -48.32
N LEU A 11 38.19 10.28 -48.67
CA LEU A 11 37.65 11.35 -47.81
C LEU A 11 36.13 11.21 -47.59
N PHE A 12 35.35 10.83 -48.61
CA PHE A 12 33.91 10.57 -48.44
C PHE A 12 33.63 9.30 -47.64
N SER A 13 34.43 8.23 -47.77
CA SER A 13 34.30 7.04 -46.93
C SER A 13 34.72 7.30 -45.48
N VAL A 14 35.72 8.16 -45.23
CA VAL A 14 36.14 8.57 -43.88
C VAL A 14 35.10 9.51 -43.25
N LEU A 15 34.47 10.39 -44.04
CA LEU A 15 33.35 11.23 -43.60
C LEU A 15 32.05 10.42 -43.38
N LEU A 16 31.81 9.34 -44.14
CA LEU A 16 30.69 8.41 -43.92
C LEU A 16 30.91 7.46 -42.73
N ILE A 17 32.17 7.17 -42.35
CA ILE A 17 32.50 6.45 -41.12
C ILE A 17 32.31 7.34 -39.88
N GLN A 18 32.39 8.68 -40.03
CA GLN A 18 32.09 9.62 -38.94
C GLN A 18 30.59 9.91 -38.74
N THR A 19 29.69 9.40 -39.59
CA THR A 19 28.24 9.70 -39.52
C THR A 19 27.37 8.57 -38.95
N LYS A 20 27.97 7.57 -38.26
CA LYS A 20 27.22 6.50 -37.59
C LYS A 20 27.39 6.44 -36.07
N GLN A 21 27.92 7.50 -35.46
CA GLN A 21 28.06 7.67 -34.01
C GLN A 21 26.94 8.55 -33.42
N LEU A 22 25.74 8.54 -34.02
CA LEU A 22 24.55 9.09 -33.37
C LEU A 22 24.08 8.08 -32.33
N ASN A 23 24.18 8.43 -31.05
CA ASN A 23 23.67 7.71 -29.88
C ASN A 23 24.58 6.65 -29.24
N SER A 24 25.91 6.72 -29.35
CA SER A 24 26.74 5.82 -28.53
C SER A 24 26.82 6.30 -27.08
N CYS A 25 26.63 5.36 -26.15
CA CYS A 25 26.96 5.52 -24.75
C CYS A 25 28.40 6.07 -24.55
N SER A 26 28.58 6.93 -23.54
CA SER A 26 29.89 7.41 -23.12
C SER A 26 30.82 6.24 -22.76
N GLU A 27 32.03 6.21 -23.30
CA GLU A 27 33.03 5.16 -23.07
C GLU A 27 33.31 4.96 -21.56
N THR A 28 33.34 6.05 -20.78
CA THR A 28 33.48 5.98 -19.33
C THR A 28 32.30 5.27 -18.66
N ASP A 29 31.07 5.56 -19.08
CA ASP A 29 29.88 4.94 -18.49
C ASP A 29 29.82 3.46 -18.90
N LEU A 30 30.09 3.14 -20.17
CA LEU A 30 30.19 1.79 -20.69
C LEU A 30 31.19 0.95 -19.89
N GLN A 31 32.43 1.42 -19.74
CA GLN A 31 33.46 0.67 -19.00
C GLN A 31 33.08 0.48 -17.53
N SER A 32 32.48 1.51 -16.92
CA SER A 32 32.03 1.44 -15.52
C SER A 32 30.93 0.42 -15.31
N LEU A 33 29.97 0.32 -16.24
CA LEU A 33 28.91 -0.68 -16.23
C LEU A 33 29.44 -2.09 -16.51
N LEU A 34 30.43 -2.24 -17.38
CA LEU A 34 31.09 -3.54 -17.61
C LEU A 34 31.84 -4.00 -16.37
N ASP A 35 32.55 -3.10 -15.68
CA ASP A 35 33.23 -3.38 -14.41
C ASP A 35 32.22 -3.74 -13.31
N PHE A 36 31.09 -3.03 -13.26
CA PHE A 36 29.97 -3.35 -12.37
C PHE A 36 29.40 -4.74 -12.65
N LYS A 37 29.10 -5.05 -13.92
CA LYS A 37 28.62 -6.37 -14.35
C LYS A 37 29.56 -7.51 -13.98
N ARG A 38 30.89 -7.29 -13.99
CA ARG A 38 31.88 -8.32 -13.60
C ARG A 38 31.85 -8.65 -12.11
N GLY A 39 31.45 -7.70 -11.26
CA GLY A 39 31.30 -7.94 -9.81
C GLY A 39 30.04 -8.72 -9.47
N LEU A 40 29.01 -8.63 -10.32
CA LEU A 40 27.73 -9.27 -10.09
C LEU A 40 27.74 -10.77 -10.43
N THR A 41 27.03 -11.53 -9.62
CA THR A 41 26.62 -12.90 -9.96
C THR A 41 25.25 -12.84 -10.65
N ASP A 42 25.16 -13.40 -11.85
CA ASP A 42 23.95 -13.39 -12.68
C ASP A 42 23.59 -14.83 -13.15
N PRO A 43 23.04 -15.65 -12.25
CA PRO A 43 22.79 -17.08 -12.49
C PRO A 43 21.84 -17.37 -13.66
N ARG A 44 20.95 -16.42 -13.99
CA ARG A 44 19.90 -16.58 -15.01
C ARG A 44 20.08 -15.63 -16.19
N HIS A 45 21.26 -15.03 -16.34
CA HIS A 45 21.63 -14.20 -17.48
C HIS A 45 20.69 -13.00 -17.70
N ARG A 46 20.19 -12.39 -16.63
CA ARG A 46 19.37 -11.17 -16.68
C ARG A 46 20.11 -9.99 -17.31
N LEU A 47 21.44 -9.99 -17.21
CA LEU A 47 22.33 -9.01 -17.84
C LEU A 47 22.83 -9.46 -19.22
N SER A 48 22.16 -10.42 -19.87
CA SER A 48 22.53 -10.94 -21.20
C SER A 48 22.49 -9.86 -22.29
N SER A 49 21.60 -8.86 -22.18
CA SER A 49 21.56 -7.74 -23.12
C SER A 49 22.78 -6.81 -23.02
N TRP A 50 23.54 -6.88 -21.90
CA TRP A 50 24.67 -6.00 -21.65
C TRP A 50 25.90 -6.44 -22.44
N THR A 51 25.84 -6.22 -23.75
CA THR A 51 26.86 -6.59 -24.75
C THR A 51 26.97 -5.50 -25.82
N GLY A 52 28.12 -5.40 -26.47
CA GLY A 52 28.40 -4.35 -27.46
C GLY A 52 28.74 -2.99 -26.83
N ASP A 53 28.79 -1.95 -27.67
CA ASP A 53 29.33 -0.64 -27.29
C ASP A 53 28.24 0.40 -26.94
N ASP A 54 26.97 0.10 -27.24
CA ASP A 54 25.84 0.99 -26.94
C ASP A 54 25.11 0.56 -25.67
N CYS A 55 25.66 0.98 -24.52
CA CYS A 55 25.07 0.67 -23.22
C CYS A 55 23.65 1.22 -23.02
N CYS A 56 23.24 2.23 -23.81
CA CYS A 56 21.93 2.84 -23.70
C CYS A 56 20.80 1.93 -24.27
N SER A 57 21.18 0.90 -25.02
CA SER A 57 20.26 -0.14 -25.51
C SER A 57 20.10 -1.31 -24.53
N TRP A 58 20.88 -1.34 -23.45
CA TRP A 58 20.87 -2.45 -22.50
C TRP A 58 19.61 -2.40 -21.63
N GLN A 59 19.02 -3.57 -21.37
CA GLN A 59 17.90 -3.72 -20.45
C GLN A 59 18.27 -3.16 -19.07
N GLY A 60 17.40 -2.32 -18.53
CA GLY A 60 17.60 -1.66 -17.24
C GLY A 60 18.45 -0.38 -17.29
N ILE A 61 19.07 -0.04 -18.44
CA ILE A 61 19.84 1.20 -18.60
C ILE A 61 18.99 2.25 -19.31
N THR A 62 19.00 3.48 -18.80
CA THR A 62 18.46 4.65 -19.52
C THR A 62 19.50 5.75 -19.55
N CYS A 63 19.66 6.35 -20.73
CA CYS A 63 20.57 7.47 -20.96
C CYS A 63 19.81 8.78 -21.22
N ASN A 64 20.49 9.90 -21.01
CA ASN A 64 19.99 11.21 -21.44
C ASN A 64 20.24 11.47 -22.93
N GLU A 65 19.67 12.57 -23.43
CA GLU A 65 19.81 13.02 -24.82
C GLU A 65 21.13 13.79 -25.09
N SER A 66 22.15 13.65 -24.22
CA SER A 66 23.46 14.31 -24.44
C SER A 66 24.30 13.58 -25.50
N MET A 67 25.34 14.24 -25.99
CA MET A 67 26.31 13.63 -26.92
C MET A 67 27.74 13.81 -26.38
N PRO A 68 28.43 12.72 -25.97
CA PRO A 68 27.94 11.33 -25.92
C PRO A 68 26.82 11.14 -24.87
N ALA A 69 25.99 10.12 -25.07
CA ALA A 69 24.87 9.81 -24.17
C ALA A 69 25.41 9.37 -22.80
N ARG A 70 24.80 9.89 -21.73
CA ARG A 70 25.19 9.58 -20.34
C ARG A 70 24.13 8.78 -19.63
N VAL A 71 24.53 7.77 -18.88
CA VAL A 71 23.61 6.92 -18.12
C VAL A 71 23.03 7.72 -16.96
N VAL A 72 21.70 7.76 -16.86
CA VAL A 72 20.95 8.49 -15.82
C VAL A 72 20.14 7.58 -14.92
N LYS A 73 19.82 6.36 -15.37
CA LYS A 73 19.06 5.37 -14.62
C LYS A 73 19.66 3.98 -14.84
N ILE A 74 19.83 3.26 -13.74
CA ILE A 74 20.12 1.83 -13.69
C ILE A 74 18.98 1.18 -12.90
N ASP A 75 18.25 0.27 -13.53
CA ASP A 75 17.09 -0.41 -12.99
C ASP A 75 17.24 -1.90 -13.22
N LEU A 76 17.69 -2.56 -12.15
CA LEU A 76 17.93 -3.99 -12.09
C LEU A 76 16.94 -4.67 -11.13
N ARG A 77 15.79 -4.03 -10.91
CA ARG A 77 14.71 -4.61 -10.11
C ARG A 77 14.39 -6.02 -10.61
N ASN A 78 14.37 -6.99 -9.71
CA ASN A 78 13.90 -8.32 -10.08
C ASN A 78 12.38 -8.32 -10.23
N THR A 79 11.92 -8.83 -11.38
CA THR A 79 10.50 -8.92 -11.73
C THR A 79 10.04 -10.37 -11.90
N ALA A 80 10.96 -11.34 -11.74
CA ALA A 80 10.59 -12.74 -11.75
C ALA A 80 9.72 -13.04 -10.52
N GLY A 81 8.55 -13.64 -10.77
CA GLY A 81 7.42 -13.62 -9.86
C GLY A 81 7.70 -14.22 -8.48
N TYR A 82 7.09 -13.60 -7.48
CA TYR A 82 6.90 -14.08 -6.10
C TYR A 82 6.16 -15.43 -5.97
N ASP A 83 5.83 -16.08 -7.09
CA ASP A 83 4.90 -17.21 -7.15
C ASP A 83 5.58 -18.57 -6.89
N ASN A 84 6.92 -18.62 -6.80
CA ASN A 84 7.64 -19.84 -6.46
C ASN A 84 8.59 -19.57 -5.28
N GLU A 85 8.20 -20.04 -4.09
CA GLU A 85 8.93 -19.92 -2.82
C GLU A 85 10.30 -20.64 -2.79
N ASP A 86 10.75 -21.24 -3.90
CA ASP A 86 11.87 -22.19 -3.94
C ASP A 86 12.99 -21.85 -4.94
N ASP A 87 13.04 -20.66 -5.55
CA ASP A 87 14.11 -20.36 -6.52
C ASP A 87 14.74 -18.96 -6.37
N ASP A 88 15.53 -18.78 -5.30
CA ASP A 88 16.52 -17.70 -5.16
C ASP A 88 17.47 -17.58 -6.38
N SER A 89 17.47 -18.57 -7.30
CA SER A 89 18.29 -18.57 -8.50
C SER A 89 18.00 -17.46 -9.51
N TRP A 90 16.94 -16.66 -9.38
CA TRP A 90 16.70 -15.52 -10.29
C TRP A 90 17.30 -14.19 -9.85
N ALA A 91 17.76 -14.09 -8.62
CA ALA A 91 18.27 -12.86 -8.07
C ALA A 91 19.69 -12.55 -8.58
N LEU A 92 19.98 -11.26 -8.79
CA LEU A 92 21.36 -10.81 -8.93
C LEU A 92 22.00 -10.79 -7.54
N GLY A 93 23.28 -11.13 -7.45
CA GLY A 93 24.05 -11.05 -6.21
C GLY A 93 25.50 -10.67 -6.47
N GLY A 94 26.40 -11.05 -5.58
CA GLY A 94 27.82 -10.73 -5.67
C GLY A 94 28.15 -9.27 -5.31
N ASP A 95 29.31 -8.82 -5.75
CA ASP A 95 29.89 -7.55 -5.29
C ASP A 95 29.41 -6.35 -6.12
N ILE A 96 28.96 -5.31 -5.42
CA ILE A 96 28.60 -4.03 -6.04
C ILE A 96 29.85 -3.17 -6.21
N SER A 97 30.37 -3.13 -7.44
CA SER A 97 31.61 -2.41 -7.76
C SER A 97 31.51 -0.88 -7.54
N PRO A 98 32.51 -0.25 -6.91
CA PRO A 98 32.65 1.21 -6.85
C PRO A 98 32.84 1.89 -8.22
N SER A 99 33.04 1.13 -9.31
CA SER A 99 33.14 1.68 -10.67
C SER A 99 31.91 2.52 -11.02
N LEU A 100 30.75 2.23 -10.44
CA LEU A 100 29.52 3.01 -10.61
C LEU A 100 29.69 4.50 -10.28
N LEU A 101 30.64 4.89 -9.41
CA LEU A 101 30.92 6.29 -9.11
C LEU A 101 31.30 7.12 -10.34
N HIS A 102 31.85 6.49 -11.38
CA HIS A 102 32.20 7.17 -12.62
C HIS A 102 31.00 7.43 -13.54
N VAL A 103 29.85 6.80 -13.25
CA VAL A 103 28.55 7.08 -13.89
C VAL A 103 27.96 8.37 -13.31
N ASN A 104 28.64 9.48 -13.57
CA ASN A 104 28.43 10.77 -12.89
C ASN A 104 27.04 11.41 -13.09
N TYR A 105 26.26 10.92 -14.04
CA TYR A 105 24.91 11.40 -14.35
C TYR A 105 23.82 10.52 -13.73
N LEU A 106 24.19 9.45 -13.02
CA LEU A 106 23.26 8.53 -12.37
C LEU A 106 22.40 9.30 -11.38
N SER A 107 21.10 9.26 -11.64
CA SER A 107 20.06 9.91 -10.84
C SER A 107 19.07 8.92 -10.23
N HIS A 108 19.01 7.70 -10.77
CA HIS A 108 18.11 6.65 -10.33
C HIS A 108 18.85 5.32 -10.30
N LEU A 109 18.88 4.69 -9.13
CA LEU A 109 19.45 3.37 -8.93
C LEU A 109 18.40 2.49 -8.24
N ASP A 110 17.97 1.44 -8.93
CA ASP A 110 17.07 0.42 -8.40
C ASP A 110 17.75 -0.94 -8.47
N LEU A 111 18.04 -1.51 -7.31
CA LEU A 111 18.59 -2.86 -7.12
C LEU A 111 17.62 -3.77 -6.36
N SER A 112 16.35 -3.38 -6.26
CA SER A 112 15.37 -4.05 -5.40
C SER A 112 15.03 -5.47 -5.86
N PHE A 113 14.58 -6.31 -4.93
CA PHE A 113 14.12 -7.69 -5.19
C PHE A 113 15.25 -8.64 -5.66
N ASN A 114 16.51 -8.30 -5.37
CA ASN A 114 17.69 -9.12 -5.65
C ASN A 114 18.17 -9.84 -4.38
N ASP A 115 19.38 -10.41 -4.39
CA ASP A 115 19.92 -11.18 -3.26
C ASP A 115 21.43 -10.92 -3.18
N PHE A 116 21.78 -9.93 -2.36
CA PHE A 116 23.17 -9.56 -2.10
C PHE A 116 23.74 -10.28 -0.87
N TRP A 117 23.17 -11.41 -0.43
CA TRP A 117 23.75 -12.34 0.55
C TRP A 117 24.22 -11.68 1.87
N GLY A 118 23.39 -10.82 2.44
CA GLY A 118 23.68 -10.09 3.68
C GLY A 118 24.79 -9.03 3.55
N LEU A 119 25.18 -8.63 2.33
CA LEU A 119 26.22 -7.62 2.14
C LEU A 119 25.84 -6.29 2.81
N PRO A 120 26.80 -5.57 3.41
CA PRO A 120 26.54 -4.22 3.89
C PRO A 120 26.27 -3.28 2.71
N ILE A 121 25.36 -2.33 2.90
CA ILE A 121 25.15 -1.25 1.91
C ILE A 121 26.49 -0.53 1.68
N PRO A 122 26.99 -0.43 0.43
CA PRO A 122 28.28 0.19 0.17
C PRO A 122 28.31 1.67 0.55
N THR A 123 29.31 2.10 1.32
CA THR A 123 29.44 3.50 1.78
C THR A 123 29.57 4.49 0.62
N PHE A 124 30.11 4.05 -0.52
CA PHE A 124 30.25 4.88 -1.71
C PHE A 124 28.92 5.30 -2.33
N PHE A 125 27.79 4.64 -1.98
CA PHE A 125 26.46 5.11 -2.41
C PHE A 125 26.19 6.55 -1.96
N GLY A 126 26.74 6.96 -0.82
CA GLY A 126 26.68 8.35 -0.35
C GLY A 126 27.47 9.35 -1.20
N SER A 127 28.25 8.89 -2.19
CA SER A 127 29.12 9.75 -3.01
C SER A 127 28.57 10.01 -4.41
N PHE A 128 27.38 9.51 -4.73
CA PHE A 128 26.77 9.79 -6.04
C PHE A 128 26.35 11.27 -6.13
N PRO A 129 26.88 12.04 -7.10
CA PRO A 129 26.73 13.49 -7.12
C PRO A 129 25.32 13.96 -7.50
N ARG A 130 24.51 13.09 -8.11
CA ARG A 130 23.22 13.43 -8.70
C ARG A 130 22.11 12.44 -8.36
N LEU A 131 22.35 11.52 -7.42
CA LEU A 131 21.35 10.50 -7.09
C LEU A 131 20.13 11.16 -6.45
N ARG A 132 18.96 10.82 -6.99
CA ARG A 132 17.66 11.34 -6.58
C ARG A 132 16.72 10.22 -6.13
N TYR A 133 16.87 9.04 -6.70
CA TYR A 133 16.10 7.84 -6.37
C TYR A 133 17.06 6.69 -6.05
N LEU A 134 16.88 6.08 -4.88
CA LEU A 134 17.61 4.89 -4.44
C LEU A 134 16.64 3.85 -3.88
N ASN A 135 16.55 2.71 -4.55
CA ASN A 135 15.76 1.58 -4.08
C ASN A 135 16.63 0.34 -3.90
N LEU A 136 16.72 -0.11 -2.65
CA LEU A 136 17.47 -1.27 -2.19
C LEU A 136 16.56 -2.28 -1.48
N SER A 137 15.24 -2.20 -1.66
CA SER A 137 14.31 -3.04 -0.92
C SER A 137 14.35 -4.50 -1.33
N ALA A 138 14.08 -5.38 -0.37
CA ALA A 138 14.03 -6.83 -0.57
C ALA A 138 15.25 -7.35 -1.34
N ALA A 139 16.45 -6.89 -0.96
CA ALA A 139 17.69 -7.18 -1.70
C ALA A 139 18.73 -7.92 -0.85
N ASP A 140 18.32 -8.42 0.31
CA ASP A 140 19.15 -9.09 1.31
C ASP A 140 20.40 -8.29 1.71
N PHE A 141 20.29 -6.96 1.85
CA PHE A 141 21.34 -6.17 2.48
C PHE A 141 21.35 -6.42 4.00
N GLY A 142 22.54 -6.53 4.58
CA GLY A 142 22.71 -6.79 6.01
C GLY A 142 23.56 -5.75 6.72
N GLY A 143 23.79 -5.96 8.02
CA GLY A 143 24.68 -5.13 8.83
C GLY A 143 24.06 -3.80 9.21
N THR A 144 24.86 -2.73 9.23
CA THR A 144 24.41 -1.40 9.67
C THR A 144 24.29 -0.43 8.50
N THR A 145 23.22 0.35 8.50
CA THR A 145 23.00 1.38 7.46
C THR A 145 24.12 2.44 7.54
N PRO A 146 24.87 2.69 6.45
CA PRO A 146 25.97 3.64 6.49
C PRO A 146 25.46 5.08 6.52
N SER A 147 25.97 5.88 7.46
CA SER A 147 25.63 7.32 7.59
C SER A 147 25.96 8.15 6.34
N HIS A 148 26.82 7.62 5.46
CA HIS A 148 27.17 8.23 4.18
C HIS A 148 25.96 8.45 3.27
N LEU A 149 24.87 7.68 3.42
CA LEU A 149 23.62 7.94 2.68
C LEU A 149 23.09 9.35 2.94
N GLY A 150 23.34 9.91 4.13
CA GLY A 150 22.98 11.30 4.47
C GLY A 150 23.67 12.36 3.61
N ASN A 151 24.71 12.02 2.85
CA ASN A 151 25.36 12.96 1.93
C ASN A 151 24.54 13.19 0.65
N LEU A 152 23.51 12.38 0.39
CA LEU A 152 22.66 12.45 -0.80
C LEU A 152 21.57 13.52 -0.65
N SER A 153 21.97 14.78 -0.54
CA SER A 153 21.06 15.90 -0.25
C SER A 153 19.93 16.12 -1.27
N SER A 154 20.09 15.61 -2.51
CA SER A 154 19.11 15.69 -3.61
C SER A 154 18.18 14.47 -3.70
N LEU A 155 18.32 13.50 -2.80
CA LEU A 155 17.52 12.28 -2.76
C LEU A 155 16.07 12.64 -2.39
N TYR A 156 15.12 12.29 -3.25
CA TYR A 156 13.69 12.45 -2.99
C TYR A 156 13.01 11.14 -2.62
N CYS A 157 13.58 9.99 -3.03
CA CYS A 157 13.05 8.67 -2.72
C CYS A 157 14.17 7.76 -2.19
N LEU A 158 13.93 7.18 -1.02
CA LEU A 158 14.78 6.17 -0.40
C LEU A 158 13.93 4.99 0.05
N ASP A 159 14.17 3.82 -0.51
CA ASP A 159 13.53 2.57 -0.10
C ASP A 159 14.60 1.57 0.36
N LEU A 160 14.56 1.24 1.65
CA LEU A 160 15.43 0.26 2.31
C LEU A 160 14.64 -0.95 2.82
N SER A 161 13.34 -1.02 2.51
CA SER A 161 12.42 -1.96 3.14
C SER A 161 12.77 -3.43 2.89
N TYR A 162 12.26 -4.33 3.73
CA TYR A 162 12.40 -5.78 3.58
C TYR A 162 13.86 -6.30 3.53
N ASN A 163 14.77 -5.62 4.22
CA ASN A 163 16.13 -6.11 4.47
C ASN A 163 16.25 -6.49 5.95
N GLY A 164 15.83 -7.72 6.31
CA GLY A 164 15.62 -8.12 7.71
C GLY A 164 16.87 -8.03 8.60
N ASP A 165 18.05 -8.26 8.03
CA ASP A 165 19.34 -8.18 8.72
C ASP A 165 19.96 -6.78 8.70
N LEU A 166 19.34 -5.81 8.03
CA LEU A 166 19.79 -4.42 8.01
C LEU A 166 19.27 -3.66 9.23
N ARG A 167 20.20 -3.05 9.97
CA ARG A 167 19.94 -2.28 11.19
C ARG A 167 20.21 -0.80 10.99
N ILE A 168 19.38 0.04 11.61
CA ILE A 168 19.65 1.48 11.76
C ILE A 168 20.09 1.73 13.21
N ASP A 169 21.38 2.06 13.37
CA ASP A 169 21.97 2.37 14.68
C ASP A 169 21.81 3.84 15.09
N ASP A 170 21.78 4.75 14.11
CA ASP A 170 21.67 6.18 14.34
C ASP A 170 20.94 6.83 13.17
N SER A 171 19.78 7.44 13.41
CA SER A 171 18.97 8.09 12.36
C SER A 171 19.40 9.50 11.98
N ARG A 172 20.40 10.09 12.66
CA ARG A 172 20.82 11.49 12.42
C ARG A 172 21.26 11.80 10.98
N TRP A 173 21.70 10.81 10.22
CA TRP A 173 22.05 11.02 8.81
C TRP A 173 20.84 11.39 7.94
N ILE A 174 19.64 10.96 8.34
CA ILE A 174 18.38 11.29 7.65
C ILE A 174 18.11 12.79 7.68
N GLU A 175 18.55 13.49 8.73
CA GLU A 175 18.37 14.94 8.89
C GLU A 175 18.96 15.75 7.72
N ASN A 176 19.94 15.20 7.01
CA ASN A 176 20.61 15.85 5.89
C ASN A 176 19.87 15.69 4.55
N LEU A 177 18.88 14.80 4.46
CA LEU A 177 18.13 14.50 3.25
C LEU A 177 17.00 15.51 3.02
N LYS A 178 17.35 16.78 2.81
CA LYS A 178 16.39 17.89 2.77
C LYS A 178 15.39 17.82 1.62
N SER A 179 15.70 17.10 0.54
CA SER A 179 14.79 16.87 -0.59
C SER A 179 13.94 15.61 -0.47
N LEU A 180 14.05 14.85 0.62
CA LEU A 180 13.37 13.57 0.78
C LEU A 180 11.87 13.77 0.86
N GLU A 181 11.14 13.10 -0.04
CA GLU A 181 9.68 13.09 -0.13
C GLU A 181 9.12 11.73 0.33
N TYR A 182 9.79 10.65 -0.07
CA TYR A 182 9.41 9.28 0.22
C TYR A 182 10.53 8.55 0.96
N ILE A 183 10.19 7.94 2.10
CA ILE A 183 11.06 6.98 2.78
C ILE A 183 10.29 5.74 3.20
N ASP A 184 10.82 4.57 2.82
CA ASP A 184 10.30 3.28 3.25
C ASP A 184 11.38 2.48 3.99
N LEU A 185 11.07 2.21 5.25
CA LEU A 185 11.90 1.49 6.21
C LEU A 185 11.18 0.24 6.72
N THR A 186 10.14 -0.21 6.02
CA THR A 186 9.33 -1.37 6.39
C THR A 186 10.19 -2.59 6.65
N TYR A 187 9.90 -3.34 7.71
CA TYR A 187 10.59 -4.57 8.09
C TYR A 187 12.09 -4.37 8.42
N LEU A 188 12.45 -3.22 9.00
CA LEU A 188 13.80 -2.95 9.52
C LEU A 188 13.88 -2.98 11.05
N THR A 189 15.09 -3.23 11.55
CA THR A 189 15.41 -3.19 12.98
C THR A 189 16.14 -1.90 13.34
N PHE A 190 15.75 -1.28 14.46
CA PHE A 190 16.34 -0.06 14.99
C PHE A 190 17.01 -0.32 16.34
N SER A 191 18.26 0.13 16.43
CA SER A 191 19.09 0.14 17.64
C SER A 191 18.73 1.25 18.62
N GLU A 192 17.86 2.15 18.18
CA GLU A 192 17.45 3.34 18.91
C GLU A 192 15.95 3.30 19.21
N LYS A 193 15.51 4.24 20.04
CA LYS A 193 14.09 4.43 20.35
C LYS A 193 13.38 5.09 19.18
N PHE A 194 12.11 4.76 18.99
CA PHE A 194 11.28 5.38 17.95
C PHE A 194 11.23 6.91 18.05
N GLY A 195 11.22 7.47 19.27
CA GLY A 195 11.25 8.92 19.48
C GLY A 195 12.48 9.61 18.87
N LYS A 196 13.65 8.96 18.85
CA LYS A 196 14.87 9.52 18.26
C LYS A 196 14.77 9.60 16.74
N LEU A 197 14.24 8.56 16.10
CA LEU A 197 13.95 8.57 14.67
C LEU A 197 12.98 9.70 14.29
N LEU A 198 11.93 9.91 15.09
CA LEU A 198 10.99 11.01 14.88
C LEU A 198 11.64 12.38 14.98
N GLU A 199 12.63 12.58 15.86
CA GLU A 199 13.39 13.83 15.95
C GLU A 199 14.18 14.11 14.66
N SER A 200 14.72 13.07 14.02
CA SER A 200 15.44 13.22 12.74
C SER A 200 14.52 13.44 11.55
N LEU A 201 13.34 12.80 11.52
CA LEU A 201 12.39 12.89 10.39
C LEU A 201 11.55 14.17 10.38
N ARG A 202 11.13 14.65 11.55
CA ARG A 202 10.18 15.77 11.66
C ARG A 202 10.69 17.06 11.00
N MET A 203 11.99 17.29 10.99
CA MET A 203 12.56 18.52 10.43
C MET A 203 12.77 18.47 8.91
N LEU A 204 12.33 17.40 8.24
CA LEU A 204 12.42 17.28 6.79
C LEU A 204 11.29 18.08 6.13
N PRO A 205 11.61 19.12 5.34
CA PRO A 205 10.61 20.05 4.81
C PRO A 205 9.75 19.43 3.70
N SER A 206 10.27 18.43 3.00
CA SER A 206 9.62 17.81 1.84
C SER A 206 9.01 16.44 2.13
N LEU A 207 9.17 15.88 3.33
CA LEU A 207 8.75 14.51 3.61
C LEU A 207 7.23 14.38 3.54
N THR A 208 6.72 13.64 2.56
CA THR A 208 5.30 13.39 2.34
C THR A 208 4.88 11.99 2.74
N GLU A 209 5.76 11.00 2.57
CA GLU A 209 5.44 9.59 2.84
C GLU A 209 6.48 8.94 3.74
N LEU A 210 6.00 8.36 4.83
CA LEU A 210 6.80 7.63 5.80
C LEU A 210 6.19 6.25 6.04
N HIS A 211 6.89 5.22 5.58
CA HIS A 211 6.48 3.82 5.71
C HIS A 211 7.40 3.08 6.69
N MET A 212 6.83 2.59 7.78
CA MET A 212 7.55 1.88 8.86
C MET A 212 6.71 0.69 9.36
N SER A 213 6.15 -0.06 8.41
CA SER A 213 5.39 -1.26 8.73
C SER A 213 6.34 -2.35 9.26
N ARG A 214 5.89 -3.15 10.24
CA ARG A 214 6.67 -4.29 10.78
C ARG A 214 8.07 -3.94 11.30
N CYS A 215 8.29 -2.70 11.74
CA CYS A 215 9.58 -2.28 12.30
C CYS A 215 9.73 -2.71 13.77
N THR A 216 10.97 -2.91 14.20
CA THR A 216 11.30 -3.17 15.61
C THR A 216 12.26 -2.12 16.15
N PHE A 217 12.00 -1.61 17.35
CA PHE A 217 12.83 -0.61 18.02
C PHE A 217 13.39 -1.17 19.33
N LEU A 218 14.49 -0.58 19.82
CA LEU A 218 15.04 -0.88 21.16
C LEU A 218 13.98 -0.69 22.25
N ASP A 219 13.13 0.30 22.05
CA ASP A 219 12.00 0.63 22.91
C ASP A 219 10.82 1.00 21.99
N ASN A 220 9.83 0.12 21.93
CA ASN A 220 8.61 0.30 21.13
C ASN A 220 7.59 1.21 21.82
N THR A 221 8.04 2.15 22.66
CA THR A 221 7.18 3.19 23.21
C THR A 221 7.10 4.38 22.27
N PHE A 222 5.88 4.85 22.07
CA PHE A 222 5.57 6.03 21.30
C PHE A 222 5.70 7.28 22.19
N PRO A 223 6.37 8.35 21.74
CA PRO A 223 6.55 9.54 22.57
C PRO A 223 5.21 10.22 22.83
N THR A 224 4.85 10.35 24.11
CA THR A 224 3.61 11.01 24.56
C THR A 224 3.58 12.50 24.23
N PHE A 225 4.76 13.14 24.18
CA PHE A 225 4.94 14.53 23.80
C PHE A 225 6.12 14.67 22.84
N LEU A 226 5.92 15.45 21.77
CA LEU A 226 6.98 15.97 20.92
C LEU A 226 6.93 17.50 21.02
N PRO A 227 7.94 18.15 21.62
CA PRO A 227 7.98 19.61 21.69
C PRO A 227 7.92 20.21 20.28
N HIS A 228 6.95 21.08 19.98
CA HIS A 228 6.82 21.86 18.73
C HIS A 228 6.47 21.09 17.44
N THR A 229 5.52 20.13 17.45
CA THR A 229 5.17 19.24 16.31
C THR A 229 5.32 19.91 14.95
N ASN A 230 6.25 19.43 14.13
CA ASN A 230 6.40 19.94 12.78
C ASN A 230 6.67 18.75 11.88
N PHE A 231 5.63 18.30 11.19
CA PHE A 231 5.69 17.52 9.98
C PHE A 231 4.90 18.37 8.99
N SER A 232 5.58 19.28 8.29
CA SER A 232 4.89 20.33 7.53
C SER A 232 4.22 19.81 6.26
N SER A 233 4.66 18.65 5.78
CA SER A 233 4.30 18.11 4.47
C SER A 233 3.82 16.65 4.54
N LEU A 234 3.91 16.01 5.72
CA LEU A 234 3.64 14.58 5.87
C LEU A 234 2.16 14.30 5.57
N SER A 235 1.94 13.45 4.58
CA SER A 235 0.62 13.06 4.08
C SER A 235 0.30 11.60 4.40
N THR A 236 1.31 10.73 4.39
CA THR A 236 1.16 9.29 4.67
C THR A 236 2.06 8.87 5.82
N LEU A 237 1.45 8.21 6.81
CA LEU A 237 2.16 7.57 7.93
C LEU A 237 1.68 6.12 8.05
N ASP A 238 2.56 5.18 7.71
CA ASP A 238 2.32 3.75 7.91
C ASP A 238 3.16 3.23 9.09
N LEU A 239 2.46 2.75 10.12
CA LEU A 239 3.00 2.15 11.34
C LEU A 239 2.41 0.74 11.57
N SER A 240 1.85 0.14 10.54
CA SER A 240 1.13 -1.13 10.61
C SER A 240 2.04 -2.28 11.05
N TYR A 241 1.47 -3.28 11.71
CA TYR A 241 2.15 -4.50 12.15
C TYR A 241 3.40 -4.25 13.02
N SER A 242 3.48 -3.09 13.66
CA SER A 242 4.56 -2.72 14.58
C SER A 242 4.10 -2.89 16.02
N ASN A 243 4.95 -3.49 16.87
CA ASN A 243 4.58 -3.89 18.23
C ASN A 243 4.72 -2.74 19.25
N PHE A 244 4.03 -1.62 19.00
CA PHE A 244 4.02 -0.46 19.90
C PHE A 244 3.26 -0.77 21.19
N THR A 245 3.91 -0.58 22.34
CA THR A 245 3.36 -0.98 23.65
C THR A 245 2.62 0.16 24.37
N SER A 246 2.74 1.40 23.90
CA SER A 246 2.09 2.58 24.49
C SER A 246 0.83 3.01 23.73
N SER A 247 0.15 4.04 24.24
CA SER A 247 -0.96 4.68 23.52
C SER A 247 -0.50 5.53 22.34
N LEU A 248 -1.38 5.64 21.33
CA LEU A 248 -1.20 6.56 20.21
C LEU A 248 -1.40 8.02 20.69
N PRO A 249 -0.42 8.91 20.53
CA PRO A 249 -0.52 10.26 21.06
C PRO A 249 -1.34 11.21 20.16
N MET A 250 -1.95 12.22 20.79
CA MET A 250 -2.84 13.18 20.11
C MET A 250 -2.16 14.04 19.05
N TRP A 251 -0.85 14.28 19.17
CA TRP A 251 -0.15 15.18 18.26
C TRP A 251 -0.15 14.68 16.81
N ILE A 252 -0.36 13.38 16.55
CA ILE A 252 -0.48 12.84 15.19
C ILE A 252 -1.69 13.44 14.48
N PHE A 253 -2.82 13.56 15.18
CA PHE A 253 -4.05 14.12 14.62
C PHE A 253 -3.99 15.65 14.45
N ASN A 254 -2.97 16.32 15.01
CA ASN A 254 -2.67 17.72 14.78
C ASN A 254 -1.84 17.97 13.52
N ILE A 255 -1.33 16.92 12.86
CA ILE A 255 -0.65 17.04 11.56
C ILE A 255 -1.72 17.35 10.51
N THR A 256 -1.84 18.63 10.13
CA THR A 256 -2.91 19.11 9.26
C THR A 256 -2.78 18.65 7.80
N THR A 257 -1.63 18.12 7.41
CA THR A 257 -1.38 17.54 6.07
C THR A 257 -1.63 16.03 5.99
N LEU A 258 -1.80 15.35 7.14
CA LEU A 258 -1.89 13.90 7.20
C LEU A 258 -3.21 13.39 6.61
N GLU A 259 -3.14 12.71 5.48
CA GLU A 259 -4.28 12.14 4.77
C GLU A 259 -4.45 10.63 5.04
N ILE A 260 -3.36 9.90 5.25
CA ILE A 260 -3.35 8.44 5.45
C ILE A 260 -2.64 8.11 6.76
N LEU A 261 -3.36 7.44 7.65
CA LEU A 261 -2.81 6.88 8.89
C LEU A 261 -3.13 5.38 8.94
N ASN A 262 -2.10 4.55 8.73
CA ASN A 262 -2.22 3.10 8.77
C ASN A 262 -1.63 2.54 10.06
N LEU A 263 -2.48 1.98 10.93
CA LEU A 263 -2.10 1.38 12.22
C LEU A 263 -2.52 -0.10 12.30
N ARG A 264 -2.87 -0.70 11.17
CA ARG A 264 -3.39 -2.07 11.10
C ARG A 264 -2.41 -3.06 11.73
N GLY A 265 -2.88 -3.96 12.58
CA GLY A 265 -2.05 -5.03 13.15
C GLY A 265 -1.02 -4.57 14.19
N SER A 266 -1.04 -3.31 14.60
CA SER A 266 -0.22 -2.81 15.71
C SER A 266 -0.89 -3.09 17.06
N THR A 267 -0.14 -3.02 18.16
CA THR A 267 -0.61 -3.45 19.50
C THR A 267 -0.81 -2.29 20.50
N PHE A 268 -0.97 -1.05 20.00
CA PHE A 268 -1.05 0.15 20.84
C PHE A 268 -2.05 -0.04 22.00
N GLN A 269 -1.61 0.23 23.24
CA GLN A 269 -2.50 0.23 24.39
C GLN A 269 -3.36 1.51 24.35
N ILE A 270 -4.64 1.41 24.03
CA ILE A 270 -5.45 2.61 23.79
C ILE A 270 -6.03 3.18 25.10
N ILE A 271 -5.51 4.34 25.49
CA ILE A 271 -6.31 5.48 25.97
C ILE A 271 -6.26 6.50 24.82
N ILE A 272 -7.23 6.53 23.91
CA ILE A 272 -7.36 7.59 22.90
C ILE A 272 -7.90 8.80 23.65
N PRO A 273 -7.14 9.89 23.88
CA PRO A 273 -7.62 11.03 24.65
C PRO A 273 -8.60 11.89 23.84
N HIS A 274 -9.28 12.78 24.56
CA HIS A 274 -10.39 13.62 24.08
C HIS A 274 -10.08 14.54 22.89
N VAL A 275 -11.07 14.64 22.00
CA VAL A 275 -11.32 15.69 20.98
C VAL A 275 -10.20 15.90 19.95
N ILE A 276 -10.42 15.43 18.72
CA ILE A 276 -9.64 15.83 17.55
C ILE A 276 -10.16 17.18 16.99
N ASN A 277 -9.24 18.04 16.55
CA ASN A 277 -9.57 19.33 15.95
C ASN A 277 -10.18 19.16 14.54
N ASN A 278 -11.20 19.95 14.23
CA ASN A 278 -12.03 19.88 13.02
C ASN A 278 -11.32 20.34 11.72
N THR A 279 -10.00 20.61 11.78
CA THR A 279 -9.15 21.06 10.66
C THR A 279 -8.36 19.93 10.00
N ASN A 280 -8.60 18.69 10.42
CA ASN A 280 -7.84 17.53 10.02
C ASN A 280 -8.08 17.16 8.52
N SER A 281 -7.05 16.65 7.84
CA SER A 281 -7.07 16.27 6.41
C SER A 281 -7.25 14.77 6.16
N LEU A 282 -7.38 13.97 7.21
CA LEU A 282 -7.38 12.51 7.17
C LEU A 282 -8.54 12.00 6.31
N LYS A 283 -8.17 11.18 5.33
CA LYS A 283 -9.05 10.49 4.38
C LYS A 283 -9.08 8.99 4.67
N TYR A 284 -7.98 8.42 5.16
CA TYR A 284 -7.85 7.00 5.46
C TYR A 284 -7.36 6.78 6.90
N LEU A 285 -8.11 5.97 7.64
CA LEU A 285 -7.72 5.50 8.97
C LEU A 285 -7.94 3.98 9.04
N SER A 286 -6.89 3.23 9.38
CA SER A 286 -6.99 1.81 9.68
C SER A 286 -6.39 1.46 11.04
N SER A 287 -7.02 0.51 11.73
CA SER A 287 -6.57 -0.04 13.00
C SER A 287 -7.22 -1.41 13.21
N ASN A 288 -6.46 -2.37 13.73
CA ASN A 288 -7.00 -3.63 14.25
C ASN A 288 -6.69 -3.78 15.75
N ILE A 289 -6.53 -2.66 16.45
CA ILE A 289 -6.03 -2.60 17.82
C ILE A 289 -7.16 -2.89 18.82
N TYR A 290 -6.86 -3.61 19.90
CA TYR A 290 -7.77 -3.80 21.02
C TYR A 290 -8.08 -2.49 21.75
N VAL A 291 -9.37 -2.15 21.89
CA VAL A 291 -9.82 -1.03 22.72
C VAL A 291 -10.20 -1.53 24.11
N GLU A 292 -9.49 -1.08 25.15
CA GLU A 292 -9.85 -1.37 26.54
C GLU A 292 -11.20 -0.71 26.87
N GLY A 293 -12.16 -1.48 27.39
CA GLY A 293 -13.54 -1.03 27.63
C GLY A 293 -14.47 -1.13 26.41
N GLY A 294 -13.95 -1.43 25.22
CA GLY A 294 -14.69 -1.83 24.02
C GLY A 294 -15.49 -0.72 23.31
N GLY A 295 -15.89 0.38 23.94
CA GLY A 295 -16.74 1.37 23.25
C GLY A 295 -16.09 2.00 21.99
N PHE A 296 -16.91 2.41 21.02
CA PHE A 296 -16.44 3.25 19.91
C PHE A 296 -15.70 4.48 20.46
N PRO A 297 -14.57 4.90 19.84
CA PRO A 297 -13.82 6.04 20.31
C PRO A 297 -14.63 7.32 20.05
N GLN A 298 -15.38 7.76 21.06
CA GLN A 298 -16.17 9.00 21.03
C GLN A 298 -15.31 10.25 20.79
N ASN A 299 -13.99 10.11 20.77
CA ASN A 299 -13.00 11.17 20.67
C ASN A 299 -12.55 11.46 19.22
N LEU A 300 -12.91 10.63 18.24
CA LEU A 300 -12.61 10.84 16.82
C LEU A 300 -13.65 11.73 16.11
N GLN A 301 -14.36 12.60 16.83
CA GLN A 301 -15.39 13.46 16.24
C GLN A 301 -14.74 14.51 15.31
N GLY A 302 -15.42 14.84 14.21
CA GLY A 302 -15.00 15.91 13.30
C GLY A 302 -14.04 15.47 12.20
N LEU A 303 -13.88 14.16 11.95
CA LEU A 303 -13.11 13.65 10.81
C LEU A 303 -13.92 13.76 9.50
N CYS A 304 -14.25 14.99 9.09
CA CYS A 304 -15.23 15.25 8.03
C CYS A 304 -14.75 14.93 6.61
N LYS A 305 -13.44 14.75 6.41
CA LYS A 305 -12.83 14.35 5.14
C LYS A 305 -12.59 12.84 5.03
N LEU A 306 -12.96 12.07 6.07
CA LEU A 306 -12.70 10.65 6.13
C LEU A 306 -13.52 9.91 5.05
N GLN A 307 -12.80 9.16 4.23
CA GLN A 307 -13.34 8.35 3.14
C GLN A 307 -13.26 6.86 3.47
N SER A 308 -12.22 6.44 4.18
CA SER A 308 -11.94 5.05 4.50
C SER A 308 -11.71 4.88 6.00
N LEU A 309 -12.52 4.03 6.63
CA LEU A 309 -12.41 3.68 8.04
C LEU A 309 -12.41 2.16 8.19
N TYR A 310 -11.26 1.61 8.59
CA TYR A 310 -11.07 0.18 8.83
C TYR A 310 -10.77 -0.07 10.30
N LEU A 311 -11.74 -0.56 11.06
CA LEU A 311 -11.66 -0.84 12.49
C LEU A 311 -12.00 -2.31 12.79
N SER A 312 -11.52 -3.22 11.94
CA SER A 312 -11.80 -4.65 12.03
C SER A 312 -11.11 -5.29 13.24
N TRP A 313 -11.76 -6.25 13.90
CA TRP A 313 -11.15 -7.07 14.96
C TRP A 313 -10.60 -6.26 16.15
N MET A 314 -11.30 -5.19 16.54
CA MET A 314 -10.89 -4.27 17.62
C MET A 314 -11.57 -4.53 18.96
N ASN A 315 -12.41 -5.57 19.06
CA ASN A 315 -13.30 -5.84 20.19
C ASN A 315 -14.22 -4.65 20.52
N LEU A 316 -14.67 -3.92 19.49
CA LEU A 316 -15.59 -2.80 19.68
C LEU A 316 -16.94 -3.30 20.20
N THR A 317 -17.52 -2.61 21.18
CA THR A 317 -18.80 -2.89 21.84
C THR A 317 -19.72 -1.68 21.75
N GLY A 318 -20.99 -1.90 22.11
CA GLY A 318 -22.03 -0.87 22.05
C GLY A 318 -22.77 -0.85 20.72
N GLN A 319 -23.67 0.11 20.56
CA GLN A 319 -24.56 0.15 19.40
C GLN A 319 -23.82 0.55 18.13
N LEU A 320 -24.12 -0.10 17.00
CA LEU A 320 -23.55 0.23 15.68
C LEU A 320 -23.67 1.72 15.37
N SER A 321 -24.83 2.33 15.65
CA SER A 321 -25.12 3.76 15.42
C SER A 321 -24.10 4.73 16.02
N THR A 322 -23.34 4.32 17.03
CA THR A 322 -22.35 5.17 17.71
C THR A 322 -21.17 5.55 16.81
N PHE A 323 -20.89 4.81 15.72
CA PHE A 323 -19.87 5.20 14.73
C PHE A 323 -20.12 6.59 14.13
N GLN A 324 -21.38 7.03 14.08
CA GLN A 324 -21.78 8.36 13.57
C GLN A 324 -21.20 9.50 14.41
N GLY A 325 -20.78 9.22 15.65
CA GLY A 325 -20.05 10.16 16.49
C GLY A 325 -18.78 10.68 15.82
N ILE A 326 -18.09 9.85 15.02
CA ILE A 326 -16.88 10.23 14.27
C ILE A 326 -17.18 11.37 13.27
N LEU A 327 -18.38 11.32 12.69
CA LEU A 327 -18.84 12.25 11.67
C LEU A 327 -19.70 13.39 12.24
N LYS A 328 -19.85 13.44 13.57
CA LYS A 328 -20.67 14.44 14.23
C LYS A 328 -20.08 15.84 13.99
N GLY A 329 -20.93 16.78 13.58
CA GLY A 329 -20.52 18.15 13.27
C GLY A 329 -20.04 18.37 11.82
N CYS A 330 -20.00 17.32 11.00
CA CYS A 330 -19.62 17.43 9.60
C CYS A 330 -20.78 17.91 8.73
N SER A 331 -20.54 18.95 7.92
CA SER A 331 -21.52 19.47 6.96
C SER A 331 -21.69 18.54 5.74
N LYS A 332 -20.69 17.71 5.45
CA LYS A 332 -20.70 16.72 4.39
C LYS A 332 -20.06 15.42 4.89
N VAL A 333 -20.75 14.31 4.69
CA VAL A 333 -20.21 12.96 4.96
C VAL A 333 -19.56 12.42 3.68
N THR A 334 -18.31 11.96 3.79
CA THR A 334 -17.50 11.54 2.64
C THR A 334 -17.09 10.07 2.67
N ILE A 335 -17.52 9.30 3.68
CA ILE A 335 -17.19 7.88 3.84
C ILE A 335 -17.63 7.07 2.61
N GLN A 336 -16.67 6.32 2.07
CA GLN A 336 -16.76 5.41 0.94
C GLN A 336 -16.53 3.96 1.35
N ASN A 337 -15.65 3.72 2.32
CA ASN A 337 -15.30 2.39 2.79
C ASN A 337 -15.42 2.33 4.32
N LEU A 338 -16.26 1.43 4.81
CA LEU A 338 -16.46 1.19 6.22
C LEU A 338 -16.30 -0.30 6.51
N ASP A 339 -15.26 -0.67 7.25
CA ASP A 339 -15.02 -2.01 7.74
C ASP A 339 -15.01 -2.00 9.27
N LEU A 340 -16.01 -2.64 9.86
CA LEU A 340 -16.18 -2.85 11.30
C LEU A 340 -16.31 -4.34 11.63
N ARG A 341 -15.82 -5.21 10.76
CA ARG A 341 -16.00 -6.66 10.89
C ARG A 341 -15.30 -7.24 12.11
N GLY A 342 -15.82 -8.35 12.62
CA GLY A 342 -15.16 -9.09 13.71
C GLY A 342 -15.10 -8.32 15.02
N ASN A 343 -16.14 -7.55 15.33
CA ASN A 343 -16.27 -6.82 16.59
C ASN A 343 -17.43 -7.40 17.44
N SER A 344 -17.71 -6.77 18.58
CA SER A 344 -18.79 -7.12 19.51
C SER A 344 -19.93 -6.06 19.46
N LEU A 345 -20.17 -5.47 18.29
CA LEU A 345 -21.18 -4.41 18.11
C LEU A 345 -22.59 -4.98 18.21
N THR A 346 -23.50 -4.20 18.79
CA THR A 346 -24.91 -4.57 19.02
C THR A 346 -25.87 -3.56 18.39
N GLY A 347 -27.18 -3.80 18.55
CA GLY A 347 -28.23 -2.93 18.03
C GLY A 347 -28.53 -3.21 16.55
N THR A 348 -29.31 -2.32 15.94
CA THR A 348 -29.76 -2.46 14.55
C THR A 348 -28.85 -1.73 13.57
N ILE A 349 -28.98 -2.06 12.28
CA ILE A 349 -28.53 -1.16 11.21
C ILE A 349 -29.50 0.03 11.20
N PRO A 350 -29.06 1.27 11.49
CA PRO A 350 -29.97 2.41 11.53
C PRO A 350 -30.26 2.94 10.12
N ASN A 351 -31.45 3.50 9.90
CA ASN A 351 -31.86 4.07 8.59
C ASN A 351 -30.94 5.22 8.13
N SER A 352 -30.20 5.84 9.07
CA SER A 352 -29.20 6.86 8.76
C SER A 352 -28.01 6.31 7.96
N PHE A 353 -27.82 4.99 7.84
CA PHE A 353 -26.89 4.41 6.86
C PHE A 353 -27.24 4.81 5.43
N GLY A 354 -28.54 4.94 5.10
CA GLY A 354 -28.98 5.45 3.81
C GLY A 354 -28.43 6.85 3.50
N ASN A 355 -28.02 7.63 4.49
CA ASN A 355 -27.44 8.96 4.26
C ASN A 355 -25.94 8.94 3.91
N LEU A 356 -25.32 7.76 3.85
CA LEU A 356 -23.92 7.60 3.43
C LEU A 356 -23.82 7.51 1.90
N TYR A 357 -24.23 8.57 1.20
CA TYR A 357 -24.38 8.57 -0.27
C TYR A 357 -23.13 8.17 -1.07
N SER A 358 -21.94 8.32 -0.48
CA SER A 358 -20.66 7.97 -1.10
C SER A 358 -20.22 6.53 -0.82
N LEU A 359 -20.96 5.77 0.00
CA LEU A 359 -20.56 4.44 0.44
C LEU A 359 -20.51 3.46 -0.74
N THR A 360 -19.38 2.77 -0.86
CA THR A 360 -19.07 1.77 -1.88
C THR A 360 -18.78 0.40 -1.27
N TYR A 361 -18.21 0.39 -0.06
CA TYR A 361 -17.83 -0.81 0.67
C TYR A 361 -18.36 -0.73 2.09
N LEU A 362 -19.14 -1.73 2.49
CA LEU A 362 -19.61 -1.91 3.85
C LEU A 362 -19.38 -3.36 4.30
N ASP A 363 -18.53 -3.53 5.30
CA ASP A 363 -18.35 -4.79 6.02
C ASP A 363 -18.63 -4.57 7.51
N ILE A 364 -19.74 -5.13 7.98
CA ILE A 364 -20.13 -5.14 9.40
C ILE A 364 -20.38 -6.58 9.86
N SER A 365 -19.80 -7.54 9.13
CA SER A 365 -19.94 -8.96 9.40
C SER A 365 -19.32 -9.36 10.74
N SER A 366 -19.67 -10.54 11.24
CA SER A 366 -19.10 -11.11 12.47
C SER A 366 -19.24 -10.15 13.66
N ASN A 367 -20.48 -9.75 13.94
CA ASN A 367 -20.85 -8.89 15.06
C ASN A 367 -22.06 -9.49 15.82
N SER A 368 -22.60 -8.75 16.80
CA SER A 368 -23.82 -9.12 17.52
C SER A 368 -25.00 -8.22 17.15
N LEU A 369 -25.06 -7.76 15.89
CA LEU A 369 -26.15 -6.92 15.39
C LEU A 369 -27.45 -7.72 15.32
N GLU A 370 -28.58 -7.06 15.58
CA GLU A 370 -29.90 -7.67 15.63
C GLU A 370 -30.98 -6.75 15.04
N GLY A 371 -32.21 -7.25 14.95
CA GLY A 371 -33.36 -6.52 14.45
C GLY A 371 -33.55 -6.62 12.93
N THR A 372 -34.47 -5.83 12.42
CA THR A 372 -34.95 -5.94 11.04
C THR A 372 -34.21 -4.99 10.10
N VAL A 373 -33.73 -5.52 8.98
CA VAL A 373 -33.15 -4.80 7.85
C VAL A 373 -34.23 -4.63 6.79
N THR A 374 -34.44 -3.39 6.37
CA THR A 374 -35.43 -2.99 5.34
C THR A 374 -34.73 -2.18 4.25
N GLU A 375 -35.44 -1.88 3.16
CA GLU A 375 -34.95 -1.06 2.05
C GLU A 375 -34.45 0.32 2.51
N LEU A 376 -35.08 0.88 3.55
CA LEU A 376 -34.73 2.19 4.12
C LEU A 376 -33.29 2.26 4.61
N ASN A 377 -32.70 1.13 5.01
CA ASN A 377 -31.30 1.08 5.44
C ASN A 377 -30.33 1.41 4.30
N PHE A 378 -30.73 1.15 3.05
CA PHE A 378 -29.84 1.21 1.88
C PHE A 378 -30.40 2.03 0.69
N ALA A 379 -31.60 2.61 0.81
CA ALA A 379 -32.37 3.21 -0.28
C ALA A 379 -31.66 4.31 -1.10
N ASN A 380 -30.57 4.87 -0.58
CA ASN A 380 -29.85 6.02 -1.16
C ASN A 380 -28.38 5.69 -1.54
N LEU A 381 -27.95 4.44 -1.40
CA LEU A 381 -26.55 4.02 -1.52
C LEU A 381 -26.15 3.68 -2.95
N LYS A 382 -26.29 4.63 -3.87
CA LYS A 382 -26.15 4.42 -5.33
C LYS A 382 -24.80 3.85 -5.79
N ASN A 383 -23.75 4.05 -5.00
CA ASN A 383 -22.39 3.64 -5.33
C ASN A 383 -21.98 2.31 -4.68
N MET A 384 -22.88 1.65 -3.95
CA MET A 384 -22.55 0.42 -3.22
C MET A 384 -22.14 -0.69 -4.17
N LYS A 385 -21.03 -1.37 -3.84
CA LYS A 385 -20.47 -2.50 -4.57
C LYS A 385 -20.22 -3.71 -3.66
N TYR A 386 -19.83 -3.47 -2.42
CA TYR A 386 -19.53 -4.52 -1.46
C TYR A 386 -20.43 -4.36 -0.23
N LEU A 387 -21.21 -5.39 0.06
CA LEU A 387 -22.04 -5.46 1.26
C LEU A 387 -21.83 -6.82 1.94
N ASP A 388 -21.29 -6.77 3.15
CA ASP A 388 -21.21 -7.93 4.03
C ASP A 388 -21.80 -7.59 5.41
N ILE A 389 -22.92 -8.23 5.72
CA ILE A 389 -23.61 -8.16 7.02
C ILE A 389 -23.70 -9.54 7.67
N SER A 390 -22.99 -10.53 7.13
CA SER A 390 -23.04 -11.94 7.55
C SER A 390 -22.63 -12.12 9.01
N LEU A 391 -22.94 -13.29 9.59
CA LEU A 391 -22.56 -13.64 10.96
C LEU A 391 -23.07 -12.60 11.98
N ASN A 392 -24.34 -12.23 11.84
CA ASN A 392 -25.11 -11.38 12.75
C ASN A 392 -26.50 -12.00 13.01
N LYS A 393 -27.30 -11.43 13.92
CA LYS A 393 -28.67 -11.87 14.25
C LYS A 393 -29.74 -11.03 13.52
N LEU A 394 -29.42 -10.55 12.31
CA LEU A 394 -30.28 -9.67 11.52
C LEU A 394 -31.38 -10.47 10.82
N SER A 395 -32.56 -9.87 10.70
CA SER A 395 -33.69 -10.38 9.92
C SER A 395 -33.93 -9.49 8.72
N LEU A 396 -33.98 -10.04 7.51
CA LEU A 396 -34.20 -9.24 6.29
C LEU A 396 -35.68 -9.27 5.91
N GLU A 397 -36.33 -8.12 5.99
CA GLU A 397 -37.71 -7.90 5.54
C GLU A 397 -37.69 -6.89 4.39
N ILE A 398 -37.28 -7.38 3.21
CA ILE A 398 -37.18 -6.60 1.98
C ILE A 398 -38.30 -7.05 1.03
N SER A 399 -39.04 -6.09 0.50
CA SER A 399 -40.07 -6.29 -0.51
C SER A 399 -39.49 -6.94 -1.76
N HIS A 400 -40.22 -7.92 -2.28
CA HIS A 400 -39.91 -8.57 -3.54
C HIS A 400 -39.77 -7.62 -4.74
N ASP A 401 -40.53 -6.52 -4.76
CA ASP A 401 -40.53 -5.53 -5.85
C ASP A 401 -39.46 -4.43 -5.67
N TRP A 402 -38.58 -4.55 -4.66
CA TRP A 402 -37.59 -3.53 -4.43
C TRP A 402 -36.55 -3.52 -5.55
N LEU A 403 -36.35 -2.31 -6.12
CA LEU A 403 -35.30 -2.01 -7.06
C LEU A 403 -34.17 -1.30 -6.30
N PRO A 404 -33.13 -2.03 -5.83
CA PRO A 404 -32.01 -1.40 -5.16
C PRO A 404 -31.32 -0.39 -6.08
N PRO A 405 -30.86 0.76 -5.56
CA PRO A 405 -30.27 1.83 -6.37
C PRO A 405 -28.82 1.54 -6.78
N PHE A 406 -28.32 0.33 -6.54
CA PHE A 406 -26.92 -0.08 -6.67
C PHE A 406 -26.79 -1.44 -7.37
N GLN A 407 -25.56 -1.79 -7.74
CA GLN A 407 -25.20 -3.08 -8.34
C GLN A 407 -24.03 -3.66 -7.56
N LEU A 408 -24.30 -4.68 -6.75
CA LEU A 408 -23.32 -5.31 -5.89
C LEU A 408 -22.41 -6.25 -6.69
N GLU A 409 -21.13 -6.22 -6.34
CA GLU A 409 -20.05 -7.10 -6.78
C GLU A 409 -19.81 -8.22 -5.73
N THR A 410 -20.10 -7.95 -4.47
CA THR A 410 -19.96 -8.89 -3.34
C THR A 410 -21.15 -8.77 -2.39
N ILE A 411 -21.75 -9.91 -2.07
CA ILE A 411 -22.92 -10.02 -1.20
C ILE A 411 -22.67 -11.09 -0.13
N GLY A 412 -22.52 -10.65 1.13
CA GLY A 412 -22.41 -11.50 2.30
C GLY A 412 -23.63 -11.35 3.21
N LEU A 413 -24.51 -12.34 3.19
CA LEU A 413 -25.73 -12.42 4.01
C LEU A 413 -25.78 -13.69 4.88
N GLY A 414 -24.72 -14.50 4.84
CA GLY A 414 -24.64 -15.76 5.59
C GLY A 414 -24.97 -15.60 7.07
N SER A 415 -25.67 -16.57 7.66
CA SER A 415 -26.13 -16.57 9.04
C SER A 415 -27.13 -15.46 9.43
N CYS A 416 -27.63 -14.66 8.49
CA CYS A 416 -28.79 -13.79 8.71
C CYS A 416 -30.10 -14.56 8.49
N LYS A 417 -31.20 -14.12 9.12
CA LYS A 417 -32.54 -14.66 8.88
C LYS A 417 -33.11 -14.08 7.58
N LEU A 418 -33.01 -14.86 6.50
CA LEU A 418 -33.50 -14.47 5.16
C LEU A 418 -34.81 -15.19 4.80
N GLY A 419 -34.95 -16.42 5.30
CA GLY A 419 -36.04 -17.31 4.93
C GLY A 419 -37.42 -16.95 5.52
N PRO A 420 -38.46 -17.73 5.13
CA PRO A 420 -38.33 -18.98 4.39
C PRO A 420 -38.13 -18.79 2.88
N LYS A 421 -38.50 -17.64 2.30
CA LYS A 421 -38.50 -17.43 0.85
C LYS A 421 -37.13 -17.03 0.30
N PHE A 422 -36.89 -17.33 -0.98
CA PHE A 422 -35.72 -16.81 -1.69
C PHE A 422 -35.88 -15.31 -1.98
N LEU A 423 -34.78 -14.54 -1.85
CA LEU A 423 -34.79 -13.08 -2.00
C LEU A 423 -34.98 -12.67 -3.48
N GLN A 424 -36.16 -12.16 -3.81
CA GLN A 424 -36.51 -11.84 -5.21
C GLN A 424 -35.86 -10.57 -5.76
N TRP A 425 -35.58 -9.57 -4.92
CA TRP A 425 -34.97 -8.31 -5.36
C TRP A 425 -33.58 -8.50 -6.02
N LEU A 426 -32.90 -9.63 -5.72
CA LEU A 426 -31.63 -10.03 -6.32
C LEU A 426 -31.72 -10.23 -7.84
N GLN A 427 -32.91 -10.48 -8.39
CA GLN A 427 -33.13 -10.56 -9.83
C GLN A 427 -32.72 -9.26 -10.56
N ASN A 428 -32.65 -8.14 -9.83
CA ASN A 428 -32.25 -6.84 -10.34
C ASN A 428 -30.76 -6.53 -10.10
N GLN A 429 -29.93 -7.53 -9.80
CA GLN A 429 -28.48 -7.41 -9.65
C GLN A 429 -27.78 -8.23 -10.75
N PHE A 430 -26.78 -7.64 -11.41
CA PHE A 430 -26.17 -8.23 -12.59
C PHE A 430 -24.63 -8.35 -12.54
N ASN A 431 -23.99 -7.78 -11.51
CA ASN A 431 -22.53 -7.60 -11.45
C ASN A 431 -21.83 -8.37 -10.32
N TYR A 432 -22.48 -9.33 -9.66
CA TYR A 432 -21.90 -9.99 -8.50
C TYR A 432 -20.93 -11.13 -8.86
N PHE A 433 -19.83 -11.24 -8.12
CA PHE A 433 -18.79 -12.25 -8.29
C PHE A 433 -18.65 -13.16 -7.07
N TRP A 434 -18.98 -12.66 -5.88
CA TRP A 434 -18.91 -13.40 -4.62
C TRP A 434 -20.24 -13.30 -3.88
N PHE A 435 -20.81 -14.44 -3.51
CA PHE A 435 -22.16 -14.50 -2.99
C PHE A 435 -22.31 -15.57 -1.89
N ASP A 436 -22.68 -15.15 -0.68
CA ASP A 436 -22.91 -16.03 0.47
C ASP A 436 -24.28 -15.75 1.11
N MET A 437 -25.14 -16.77 1.12
CA MET A 437 -26.40 -16.83 1.88
C MET A 437 -26.49 -18.14 2.67
N SER A 438 -25.36 -18.67 3.12
CA SER A 438 -25.29 -19.89 3.92
C SER A 438 -25.97 -19.70 5.28
N TYR A 439 -26.50 -20.77 5.88
CA TYR A 439 -27.13 -20.73 7.22
C TYR A 439 -28.25 -19.68 7.37
N SER A 440 -29.08 -19.48 6.34
CA SER A 440 -30.02 -18.35 6.28
C SER A 440 -31.50 -18.71 6.42
N GLU A 441 -31.79 -19.93 6.87
CA GLU A 441 -33.15 -20.47 7.07
C GLU A 441 -34.02 -20.47 5.79
N ILE A 442 -33.41 -20.42 4.61
CA ILE A 442 -34.13 -20.46 3.33
C ILE A 442 -34.72 -21.87 3.15
N ALA A 443 -36.03 -21.92 2.97
CA ALA A 443 -36.82 -23.14 2.80
C ALA A 443 -37.72 -22.98 1.55
N ASP A 444 -37.08 -22.65 0.43
CA ASP A 444 -37.70 -22.35 -0.85
C ASP A 444 -36.91 -23.01 -1.99
N CYS A 445 -37.41 -22.90 -3.20
CA CYS A 445 -36.67 -23.24 -4.41
C CYS A 445 -35.76 -22.09 -4.86
N ILE A 446 -34.65 -22.42 -5.51
CA ILE A 446 -33.85 -21.41 -6.22
C ILE A 446 -34.60 -21.04 -7.51
N PRO A 447 -34.96 -19.77 -7.72
CA PRO A 447 -35.68 -19.35 -8.92
C PRO A 447 -34.84 -19.57 -10.20
N PRO A 448 -35.47 -19.89 -11.35
CA PRO A 448 -34.75 -20.11 -12.60
C PRO A 448 -33.82 -18.95 -13.00
N TRP A 449 -34.26 -17.69 -12.83
CA TRP A 449 -33.48 -16.50 -13.16
C TRP A 449 -32.15 -16.41 -12.39
N PHE A 450 -32.04 -17.07 -11.23
CA PHE A 450 -30.80 -17.04 -10.45
C PHE A 450 -29.69 -17.86 -11.13
N TRP A 451 -30.05 -18.93 -11.85
CA TRP A 451 -29.08 -19.74 -12.59
C TRP A 451 -28.56 -19.05 -13.84
N ASP A 452 -29.34 -18.15 -14.43
CA ASP A 452 -28.88 -17.30 -15.54
C ASP A 452 -27.72 -16.39 -15.11
N LEU A 453 -27.54 -16.17 -13.80
CA LEU A 453 -26.47 -15.36 -13.23
C LEU A 453 -25.24 -16.21 -12.85
N SER A 454 -25.28 -17.53 -13.08
CA SER A 454 -24.26 -18.47 -12.62
C SER A 454 -22.89 -18.30 -13.27
N GLU A 455 -22.85 -17.78 -14.51
CA GLU A 455 -21.59 -17.53 -15.24
C GLU A 455 -20.76 -16.40 -14.63
N ASN A 456 -21.37 -15.55 -13.78
CA ASN A 456 -20.69 -14.44 -13.14
C ASN A 456 -20.08 -14.80 -11.77
N PHE A 457 -20.46 -15.94 -11.17
CA PHE A 457 -19.95 -16.31 -9.85
C PHE A 457 -18.52 -16.83 -9.91
N VAL A 458 -17.63 -16.17 -9.17
CA VAL A 458 -16.34 -16.72 -8.76
C VAL A 458 -16.51 -17.61 -7.53
N ASN A 459 -17.43 -17.25 -6.62
CA ASN A 459 -17.75 -18.02 -5.42
C ASN A 459 -19.25 -17.89 -5.07
N LEU A 460 -19.89 -19.03 -4.80
CA LEU A 460 -21.30 -19.14 -4.44
C LEU A 460 -21.45 -20.10 -3.25
N ASP A 461 -21.92 -19.58 -2.12
CA ASP A 461 -22.26 -20.38 -0.94
C ASP A 461 -23.74 -20.25 -0.58
N LEU A 462 -24.48 -21.34 -0.77
CA LEU A 462 -25.88 -21.50 -0.36
C LEU A 462 -26.05 -22.62 0.67
N SER A 463 -24.94 -23.09 1.25
CA SER A 463 -24.91 -24.25 2.13
C SER A 463 -25.74 -24.04 3.40
N HIS A 464 -26.11 -25.14 4.06
CA HIS A 464 -26.85 -25.10 5.33
C HIS A 464 -28.21 -24.36 5.27
N ASN A 465 -28.90 -24.47 4.13
CA ASN A 465 -30.30 -24.09 3.95
C ASN A 465 -31.19 -25.33 3.67
N GLN A 466 -32.50 -25.15 3.62
CA GLN A 466 -33.49 -26.19 3.27
C GLN A 466 -33.99 -26.02 1.83
N ILE A 467 -33.07 -25.73 0.90
CA ILE A 467 -33.39 -25.47 -0.50
C ILE A 467 -33.87 -26.76 -1.19
N SER A 468 -35.07 -26.72 -1.77
CA SER A 468 -35.64 -27.85 -2.50
C SER A 468 -35.09 -27.92 -3.92
N THR A 469 -34.74 -29.14 -4.36
CA THR A 469 -34.35 -29.44 -5.75
C THR A 469 -35.50 -30.02 -6.58
N ARG A 470 -36.69 -30.19 -5.98
CA ARG A 470 -37.85 -30.81 -6.66
C ARG A 470 -38.68 -29.76 -7.40
N THR A 471 -38.54 -29.74 -8.72
CA THR A 471 -39.27 -28.94 -9.73
C THR A 471 -40.80 -29.10 -9.77
N MET A 472 -41.42 -29.82 -8.83
CA MET A 472 -42.89 -29.88 -8.68
C MET A 472 -43.40 -29.07 -7.47
N LEU A 473 -42.49 -28.58 -6.63
CA LEU A 473 -42.76 -27.60 -5.56
C LEU A 473 -42.17 -26.22 -5.89
N CYS A 474 -41.36 -26.17 -6.96
CA CYS A 474 -41.01 -25.00 -7.76
C CYS A 474 -41.88 -25.04 -9.03
#